data_AF-A0A3S1A1I1-F1
#
_entry.id   AF-A0A3S1A1I1-F1
#
_cell.length_a   1.000
_cell.length_b   1.000
_cell.length_c   1.000
_cell.angle_alpha   90.00
_cell.angle_beta   90.00
_cell.angle_gamma   90.00
#
_symmetry.space_group_name_H-M   'P 1'
#
loop_
_entity.id
_entity.type
_entity.pdbx_description
1 polymer ?
#
loop_
_entity_poly.entity_id
_entity_poly.type
_entity_poly.pdbx_seq_one_letter_code
_entity_poly.pdbx_strand_id
1 'polypeptide(L)'
;LLSNKAITSNLLSNKAITSNLLSNKAITSNLLSNKAITSNLFPNKAITSNLLSNKAITSNLLSNKAITSNLLSNKAITSNLLSNKAITSNLLSNKAITSNLLSNKAITSNLLSNKAITSNLLSG
;
A
#
# COMPACT_ATOMS: atom_id res chain seq x y z
N LEU A 1 1.02 -22.68 4.75
CA LEU A 1 2.46 -22.38 4.83
C LEU A 1 2.91 -21.76 3.50
N LEU A 2 3.20 -20.46 3.42
CA LEU A 2 3.79 -19.83 2.23
C LEU A 2 4.78 -18.75 2.67
N SER A 3 5.80 -19.15 3.45
CA SER A 3 6.91 -18.25 3.80
C SER A 3 7.89 -18.20 2.61
N ASN A 4 7.64 -17.30 1.66
CA ASN A 4 8.60 -17.05 0.58
C ASN A 4 9.62 -15.99 1.01
N LYS A 5 10.89 -16.15 0.61
CA LYS A 5 11.92 -15.14 0.91
C LYS A 5 11.60 -13.81 0.24
N ALA A 6 11.14 -13.83 -1.02
CA ALA A 6 10.73 -12.64 -1.76
C ALA A 6 9.62 -12.97 -2.75
N ILE A 7 8.74 -12.01 -3.02
CA ILE A 7 7.68 -12.08 -4.04
C ILE A 7 7.80 -10.85 -4.94
N THR A 8 7.84 -11.08 -6.26
CA THR A 8 7.82 -10.03 -7.27
C THR A 8 6.65 -10.25 -8.21
N SER A 9 5.88 -9.20 -8.49
CA SER A 9 4.78 -9.26 -9.45
C SER A 9 4.80 -8.04 -10.36
N ASN A 10 4.64 -8.27 -11.66
CA ASN A 10 4.55 -7.21 -12.66
C ASN A 10 3.34 -7.49 -13.57
N LEU A 11 2.28 -6.70 -13.43
CA LEU A 11 1.03 -6.89 -14.18
C LEU A 11 0.66 -5.59 -14.90
N LEU A 12 0.37 -5.71 -16.19
CA LEU A 12 0.07 -4.58 -17.07
C LEU A 12 -1.38 -4.11 -16.96
N SER A 13 -2.37 -5.02 -17.00
CA SER A 13 -3.79 -4.66 -16.93
C SER A 13 -4.65 -5.80 -16.43
N ASN A 14 -5.40 -5.58 -15.35
CA ASN A 14 -6.35 -6.55 -14.80
C ASN A 14 -7.63 -5.86 -14.29
N LYS A 15 -8.74 -6.61 -14.31
CA LYS A 15 -9.99 -6.14 -13.70
C LYS A 15 -9.87 -6.09 -12.18
N ALA A 16 -9.37 -7.14 -11.56
CA ALA A 16 -9.20 -7.21 -10.11
C ALA A 16 -7.94 -8.01 -9.78
N ILE A 17 -7.21 -7.57 -8.75
CA ILE A 17 -6.08 -8.30 -8.18
C ILE A 17 -6.37 -8.46 -6.69
N THR A 18 -6.34 -9.70 -6.21
CA THR A 18 -6.45 -10.00 -4.78
C THR A 18 -5.20 -10.76 -4.36
N SER A 19 -4.55 -10.31 -3.29
CA SER A 19 -3.37 -10.95 -2.73
C SER A 19 -3.50 -11.12 -1.22
N ASN A 20 -3.31 -12.35 -0.75
CA ASN A 20 -3.22 -12.67 0.67
C ASN A 20 -1.86 -13.32 0.91
N LEU A 21 -0.93 -12.58 1.48
CA LEU A 21 0.46 -13.03 1.65
C LEU A 21 0.82 -13.07 3.13
N LEU A 22 1.44 -14.18 3.54
CA LEU A 22 1.87 -14.44 4.91
C LEU A 22 3.40 -14.50 4.97
N SER A 23 4.01 -13.74 5.87
CA SER A 23 5.40 -13.92 6.31
C SER A 23 6.46 -13.98 5.21
N ASN A 24 6.69 -12.86 4.52
CA ASN A 24 7.75 -12.71 3.51
C ASN A 24 8.82 -11.72 3.96
N LYS A 25 10.07 -11.87 3.47
CA LYS A 25 11.09 -10.84 3.74
C LYS A 25 10.83 -9.60 2.88
N ALA A 26 10.54 -9.78 1.60
CA ALA A 26 10.34 -8.67 0.68
C ALA A 26 9.19 -8.93 -0.29
N ILE A 27 8.39 -7.91 -0.57
CA ILE A 27 7.35 -7.93 -1.60
C ILE A 27 7.56 -6.72 -2.50
N THR A 28 7.66 -6.96 -3.81
CA THR A 28 7.75 -5.92 -4.83
C THR A 28 6.62 -6.09 -5.84
N SER A 29 5.85 -5.03 -6.08
CA SER A 29 4.77 -5.04 -7.06
C SER A 29 4.84 -3.85 -7.99
N ASN A 30 4.70 -4.09 -9.29
CA ASN A 30 4.56 -3.05 -10.31
C ASN A 30 3.28 -3.30 -11.11
N LEU A 31 2.33 -2.38 -11.03
CA LEU A 31 0.95 -2.56 -11.48
C LEU A 31 0.50 -1.33 -12.27
N LEU A 32 0.17 -1.49 -13.56
CA LEU A 32 0.04 -0.35 -14.48
C LEU A 32 -1.37 0.19 -14.73
N SER A 33 -2.41 -0.66 -14.71
CA SER A 33 -3.78 -0.24 -15.02
C SER A 33 -4.80 -1.25 -14.51
N ASN A 34 -5.23 -1.12 -13.26
CA ASN A 34 -6.17 -2.05 -12.67
C ASN A 34 -7.43 -1.35 -12.13
N LYS A 35 -8.59 -2.02 -12.22
CA LYS A 35 -9.81 -1.43 -11.62
C LYS A 35 -9.77 -1.55 -10.10
N ALA A 36 -9.46 -2.73 -9.57
CA ALA A 36 -9.44 -2.95 -8.12
C ALA A 36 -8.22 -3.76 -7.70
N ILE A 37 -7.57 -3.32 -6.62
CA ILE A 37 -6.46 -4.04 -6.00
C ILE A 37 -6.81 -4.18 -4.52
N THR A 38 -6.83 -5.42 -4.02
CA THR A 38 -7.03 -5.72 -2.60
C THR A 38 -5.86 -6.55 -2.10
N SER A 39 -5.18 -6.07 -1.07
CA SER A 39 -4.03 -6.75 -0.47
C SER A 39 -4.21 -6.91 1.03
N ASN A 40 -4.08 -8.13 1.53
CA ASN A 40 -3.92 -8.41 2.96
C ASN A 40 -2.53 -9.01 3.19
N LEU A 41 -1.71 -8.30 3.97
CA LEU A 41 -0.29 -8.59 4.12
C LEU A 41 0.05 -8.72 5.61
N PHE A 42 0.52 -9.91 6.00
CA PHE A 42 0.91 -10.27 7.37
C PHE A 42 2.42 -10.56 7.45
N PRO A 43 3.01 -10.41 8.64
CA PRO A 43 4.20 -9.59 8.91
C PRO A 43 5.32 -9.76 7.88
N ASN A 44 5.68 -8.66 7.21
CA ASN A 44 6.78 -8.63 6.22
C ASN A 44 7.88 -7.65 6.65
N LYS A 45 9.13 -7.87 6.21
CA LYS A 45 10.19 -6.89 6.50
C LYS A 45 10.05 -5.65 5.61
N ALA A 46 9.90 -5.82 4.30
CA ALA A 46 9.83 -4.72 3.36
C ALA A 46 8.75 -4.94 2.30
N ILE A 47 8.03 -3.88 1.96
CA ILE A 47 7.02 -3.86 0.90
C ILE A 47 7.29 -2.64 0.02
N THR A 48 7.45 -2.88 -1.28
CA THR A 48 7.61 -1.84 -2.30
C THR A 48 6.51 -2.01 -3.35
N SER A 49 5.79 -0.93 -3.64
CA SER A 49 4.72 -0.94 -4.65
C SER A 49 4.80 0.27 -5.56
N ASN A 50 4.74 0.02 -6.87
CA ASN A 50 4.57 1.04 -7.89
C ASN A 50 3.25 0.80 -8.62
N LEU A 51 2.36 1.78 -8.56
CA LEU A 51 0.96 1.66 -8.93
C LEU A 51 0.57 2.84 -9.83
N LEU A 52 0.39 2.55 -11.11
CA LEU A 52 -0.05 3.51 -12.11
C LEU A 52 -1.54 3.31 -12.39
N SER A 53 -2.29 4.40 -12.52
CA SER A 53 -3.65 4.43 -13.08
C SER A 53 -4.64 3.38 -12.55
N ASN A 54 -4.89 3.31 -11.23
CA ASN A 54 -5.85 2.37 -10.64
C ASN A 54 -7.14 3.04 -10.14
N LYS A 55 -8.29 2.37 -10.24
CA LYS A 55 -9.55 2.97 -9.71
C LYS A 55 -9.63 2.86 -8.19
N ALA A 56 -9.43 1.68 -7.63
CA ALA A 56 -9.55 1.46 -6.19
C ALA A 56 -8.40 0.58 -5.69
N ILE A 57 -7.77 1.00 -4.59
CA ILE A 57 -6.73 0.26 -3.90
C ILE A 57 -7.11 0.15 -2.43
N THR A 58 -7.20 -1.08 -1.94
CA THR A 58 -7.45 -1.40 -0.54
C THR A 58 -6.32 -2.26 0.00
N SER A 59 -5.68 -1.79 1.08
CA SER A 59 -4.56 -2.49 1.70
C SER A 59 -4.75 -2.62 3.20
N ASN A 60 -4.67 -3.86 3.70
CA ASN A 60 -4.56 -4.15 5.14
C ASN A 60 -3.18 -4.72 5.42
N LEU A 61 -2.42 -4.01 6.24
CA LEU A 61 -1.01 -4.27 6.48
C LEU A 61 -0.76 -4.43 7.99
N LEU A 62 -0.36 -5.64 8.39
CA LEU A 62 0.00 -5.94 9.77
C LEU A 62 1.51 -6.08 9.92
N SER A 63 2.06 -5.35 10.90
CA SER A 63 3.40 -5.55 11.44
C SER A 63 4.52 -5.57 10.39
N ASN A 64 4.80 -4.44 9.73
CA ASN A 64 5.88 -4.34 8.73
C ASN A 64 7.00 -3.39 9.15
N LYS A 65 8.25 -3.67 8.77
CA LYS A 65 9.35 -2.74 9.09
C LYS A 65 9.36 -1.53 8.17
N ALA A 66 9.24 -1.74 6.86
CA ALA A 66 9.29 -0.66 5.88
C ALA A 66 8.24 -0.86 4.79
N ILE A 67 7.52 0.20 4.47
CA ILE A 67 6.55 0.25 3.37
C ILE A 67 6.88 1.46 2.50
N THR A 68 7.12 1.22 1.21
CA THR A 68 7.35 2.26 0.20
C THR A 68 6.32 2.13 -0.91
N SER A 69 5.56 3.18 -1.17
CA SER A 69 4.54 3.21 -2.23
C SER A 69 4.71 4.42 -3.15
N ASN A 70 4.64 4.19 -4.46
CA ASN A 70 4.56 5.25 -5.46
C ASN A 70 3.26 5.08 -6.27
N LEU A 71 2.44 6.12 -6.27
CA LEU A 71 1.03 6.11 -6.71
C LEU A 71 0.75 7.35 -7.56
N LEU A 72 0.64 7.18 -8.88
CA LEU A 72 0.55 8.34 -9.78
C LEU A 72 -0.86 8.88 -10.00
N SER A 73 -1.83 8.00 -10.30
CA SER A 73 -3.17 8.43 -10.77
C SER A 73 -4.26 7.48 -10.27
N ASN A 74 -4.69 7.60 -9.01
CA ASN A 74 -5.68 6.67 -8.46
C ASN A 74 -6.96 7.36 -7.97
N LYS A 75 -8.13 6.74 -8.16
CA LYS A 75 -9.38 7.38 -7.71
C LYS A 75 -9.56 7.27 -6.20
N ALA A 76 -9.42 6.07 -5.63
CA ALA A 76 -9.61 5.84 -4.20
C ALA A 76 -8.50 4.94 -3.66
N ILE A 77 -7.93 5.33 -2.52
CA ILE A 77 -6.93 4.58 -1.78
C ILE A 77 -7.38 4.47 -0.33
N THR A 78 -7.52 3.25 0.16
CA THR A 78 -7.83 2.94 1.56
C THR A 78 -6.73 2.06 2.14
N SER A 79 -6.12 2.48 3.23
CA SER A 79 -5.06 1.73 3.91
C SER A 79 -5.33 1.62 5.40
N ASN A 80 -5.26 0.40 5.94
CA ASN A 80 -5.25 0.14 7.38
C ASN A 80 -3.90 -0.46 7.78
N LEU A 81 -3.21 0.24 8.69
CA LEU A 81 -1.80 0.04 9.01
C LEU A 81 -1.63 -0.07 10.54
N LEU A 82 -1.40 -1.29 11.04
CA LEU A 82 -1.53 -1.58 12.48
C LEU A 82 -0.26 -1.45 13.32
N SER A 83 0.93 -1.61 12.75
CA SER A 83 2.21 -1.54 13.49
C SER A 83 3.39 -1.49 12.52
N ASN A 84 3.72 -0.31 11.98
CA ASN A 84 4.83 -0.20 11.03
C ASN A 84 5.91 0.77 11.50
N LYS A 85 7.19 0.42 11.26
CA LYS A 85 8.30 1.29 11.69
C LYS A 85 8.46 2.49 10.78
N ALA A 86 8.42 2.29 9.46
CA ALA A 86 8.57 3.36 8.49
C ALA A 86 7.60 3.19 7.32
N ILE A 87 6.92 4.26 6.97
CA ILE A 87 6.01 4.33 5.82
C ILE A 87 6.41 5.54 4.97
N THR A 88 6.72 5.31 3.71
CA THR A 88 7.00 6.35 2.72
C THR A 88 6.01 6.22 1.57
N SER A 89 5.27 7.29 1.30
CA SER A 89 4.32 7.33 0.18
C SER A 89 4.58 8.55 -0.71
N ASN A 90 4.60 8.33 -2.02
CA ASN A 90 4.60 9.40 -3.02
C ASN A 90 3.33 9.27 -3.88
N LEU A 91 2.52 10.34 -3.89
CA LEU A 91 1.13 10.34 -4.35
C LEU A 91 0.90 11.57 -5.24
N LEU A 92 0.77 11.37 -6.55
CA LEU A 92 0.84 12.48 -7.52
C LEU A 92 -0.52 13.07 -7.97
N SER A 93 -1.58 12.26 -8.02
CA SER A 93 -2.92 12.70 -8.45
C SER A 93 -3.97 11.69 -8.00
N ASN A 94 -4.53 11.90 -6.81
CA ASN A 94 -5.55 10.99 -6.27
C ASN A 94 -6.81 11.72 -5.83
N LYS A 95 -7.98 11.11 -6.04
CA LYS A 95 -9.25 11.78 -5.65
C LYS A 95 -9.53 11.63 -4.16
N ALA A 96 -9.35 10.44 -3.59
CA ALA A 96 -9.61 10.20 -2.18
C ALA A 96 -8.54 9.27 -1.60
N ILE A 97 -7.99 9.68 -0.46
CA ILE A 97 -7.04 8.89 0.32
C ILE A 97 -7.56 8.78 1.75
N THR A 98 -7.69 7.56 2.25
CA THR A 98 -8.07 7.27 3.63
C THR A 98 -7.05 6.34 4.25
N SER A 99 -6.46 6.77 5.36
CA SER A 99 -5.47 5.99 6.09
C SER A 99 -5.86 5.89 7.56
N ASN A 100 -5.96 4.66 8.09
CA ASN A 100 -6.05 4.41 9.52
C ASN A 100 -4.74 3.79 9.99
N LEU A 101 -4.13 4.42 10.96
CA LEU A 101 -2.78 4.15 11.43
C LEU A 101 -2.81 3.90 12.94
N LEU A 102 -2.30 2.74 13.37
CA LEU A 102 -2.08 2.40 14.76
C LEU A 102 -0.58 2.14 14.99
N SER A 103 -0.01 2.69 16.06
CA SER A 103 1.36 2.39 16.52
C SER A 103 2.46 2.46 15.44
N ASN A 104 2.40 3.48 14.57
CA ASN A 104 3.40 3.69 13.51
C ASN A 104 4.47 4.69 13.94
N LYS A 105 5.75 4.39 13.72
CA LYS A 105 6.86 5.22 14.25
C LYS A 105 7.26 6.39 13.36
N ALA A 106 7.25 6.21 12.05
CA ALA A 106 7.63 7.24 11.09
C ALA A 106 6.76 7.15 9.83
N ILE A 107 6.18 8.28 9.43
CA ILE A 107 5.32 8.40 8.26
C ILE A 107 5.76 9.63 7.46
N THR A 108 6.16 9.40 6.21
CA THR A 108 6.50 10.44 5.25
C THR A 108 5.57 10.32 4.05
N SER A 109 4.88 11.41 3.72
CA SER A 109 4.01 11.47 2.54
C SER A 109 4.35 12.69 1.70
N ASN A 110 4.60 12.47 0.42
CA ASN A 110 4.67 13.53 -0.59
C ASN A 110 3.40 13.45 -1.45
N LEU A 111 2.67 14.55 -1.52
CA LEU A 111 1.32 14.62 -2.05
C LEU A 111 1.23 15.78 -3.04
N LEU A 112 0.94 15.48 -4.30
CA LEU A 112 0.58 16.47 -5.33
C LEU A 112 -0.87 16.27 -5.76
N SER A 113 -1.59 17.37 -6.01
CA SER A 113 -2.89 17.36 -6.71
C SER A 113 -3.94 16.36 -6.19
N ASN A 114 -4.08 16.26 -4.86
CA ASN A 114 -5.06 15.35 -4.24
C ASN A 114 -6.32 16.11 -3.80
N LYS A 115 -7.51 15.53 -4.03
CA LYS A 115 -8.78 16.23 -3.71
C LYS A 115 -9.22 16.07 -2.25
N ALA A 116 -9.05 14.89 -1.67
CA ALA A 116 -9.45 14.62 -0.30
C ALA A 116 -8.47 13.64 0.37
N ILE A 117 -8.06 13.98 1.59
CA ILE A 117 -7.13 13.19 2.40
C ILE A 117 -7.66 13.12 3.83
N THR A 118 -7.89 11.91 4.32
CA THR A 118 -8.26 11.63 5.71
C THR A 118 -7.22 10.70 6.30
N SER A 119 -6.63 11.09 7.43
CA SER A 119 -5.69 10.25 8.18
C SER A 119 -6.09 10.22 9.64
N ASN A 120 -6.38 9.03 10.15
CA ASN A 120 -6.60 8.79 11.58
C ASN A 120 -5.37 8.11 12.15
N LEU A 121 -4.71 8.76 13.10
CA LEU A 121 -3.63 8.17 13.87
C LEU A 121 -4.12 7.92 15.29
N LEU A 122 -4.24 6.64 15.66
CA LEU A 122 -4.36 6.26 17.06
C LEU A 122 -2.94 5.97 17.58
N SER A 123 -2.38 6.93 18.30
CA SER A 123 -1.14 6.75 19.05
C SER A 123 -1.47 6.70 20.54
N GLY A 124 -1.21 5.56 21.17
CA GLY A 124 -1.03 5.45 22.61
C GLY A 124 0.45 5.47 22.95
#